data_AF-A0A1H1SMZ9-F1
#
_entry.id   AF-A0A1H1SMZ9-F1
#
_cell.length_a   1.000
_cell.length_b   1.000
_cell.length_c   1.000
_cell.angle_alpha   90.00
_cell.angle_beta   90.00
_cell.angle_gamma   90.00
#
_symmetry.space_group_name_H-M   'P 1'
#
loop_
_entity.id
_entity.type
_entity.pdbx_description
1 polymer ?
#
loop_
_entity_poly.entity_id
_entity_poly.type
_entity_poly.pdbx_seq_one_letter_code
_entity_poly.pdbx_strand_id
1 'polypeptide(L)'
;MFYRTRLTSKLGKVIVVVRQVNLANISGGILINKDDILSKSRKENKDKDLYKIEVQTKAGNIGSITAIFLATLFFVIQSLTGQGFDFGLYAIIFSVSAAGFIFKAVRMKHRLDIVLALIFTLTTLTLSVVHILNLLNHN
;
A
#
# COMPACT_ATOMS: atom_id res chain seq x y z
N MET A 1 10.86 -24.70 -45.47
CA MET A 1 10.28 -23.62 -44.65
C MET A 1 8.77 -23.37 -44.90
N PHE A 2 8.22 -23.72 -46.07
CA PHE A 2 6.83 -23.41 -46.48
C PHE A 2 5.70 -24.22 -45.80
N TYR A 3 6.00 -25.44 -45.31
CA TYR A 3 4.98 -26.31 -44.69
C TYR A 3 4.55 -25.88 -43.27
N ARG A 4 5.47 -25.30 -42.48
CA ARG A 4 5.23 -24.94 -41.08
C ARG A 4 4.22 -23.78 -40.93
N THR A 5 4.25 -22.81 -41.84
CA THR A 5 3.33 -21.66 -41.88
C THR A 5 1.90 -22.05 -42.28
N ARG A 6 1.75 -23.12 -43.09
CA ARG A 6 0.44 -23.63 -43.50
C ARG A 6 -0.26 -24.37 -42.36
N LEU A 7 0.50 -25.09 -41.53
CA LEU A 7 -0.04 -25.76 -40.34
C LEU A 7 -0.55 -24.75 -39.30
N THR A 8 0.21 -23.69 -38.99
CA THR A 8 -0.21 -22.70 -37.99
C THR A 8 -1.43 -21.91 -38.44
N SER A 9 -1.57 -21.65 -39.74
CA SER A 9 -2.77 -21.05 -40.34
C SER A 9 -4.01 -21.94 -40.22
N LYS A 10 -3.88 -23.26 -40.51
CA LYS A 10 -4.99 -24.22 -40.37
C LYS A 10 -5.37 -24.46 -38.91
N LEU A 11 -4.39 -24.60 -38.01
CA LEU A 11 -4.60 -24.75 -36.58
C LEU A 11 -5.28 -23.51 -35.97
N GLY A 12 -4.86 -22.30 -36.35
CA GLY A 12 -5.49 -21.06 -35.91
C GLY A 12 -6.97 -20.99 -36.30
N LYS A 13 -7.31 -21.34 -37.55
CA LYS A 13 -8.71 -21.41 -37.99
C LYS A 13 -9.53 -22.42 -37.18
N VAL A 14 -8.98 -23.60 -36.91
CA VAL A 14 -9.67 -24.63 -36.11
C VAL A 14 -9.90 -24.13 -34.68
N ILE A 15 -8.92 -23.48 -34.05
CA ILE A 15 -9.05 -22.93 -32.69
C ILE A 15 -10.14 -21.85 -32.63
N VAL A 16 -10.21 -20.95 -33.62
CA VAL A 16 -11.24 -19.90 -33.67
C VAL A 16 -12.63 -20.49 -33.86
N VAL A 17 -12.78 -21.46 -34.76
CA VAL A 17 -14.07 -22.14 -34.99
C VAL A 17 -14.52 -22.92 -33.76
N VAL A 18 -13.62 -23.66 -33.10
CA VAL A 18 -13.92 -24.39 -31.86
C VAL A 18 -14.31 -23.41 -30.74
N ARG A 19 -13.66 -22.25 -30.63
CA ARG A 19 -14.08 -21.21 -29.68
C ARG A 19 -15.46 -20.64 -30.00
N GLN A 20 -15.75 -20.35 -31.27
CA GLN A 20 -17.06 -19.82 -31.66
C GLN A 20 -18.18 -20.83 -31.42
N VAL A 21 -17.95 -22.11 -31.71
CA VAL A 21 -18.91 -23.20 -31.44
C VAL A 21 -19.10 -23.39 -29.93
N ASN A 22 -18.02 -23.34 -29.14
CA ASN A 22 -18.14 -23.42 -27.69
C ASN A 22 -18.85 -22.20 -27.09
N LEU A 23 -18.59 -20.99 -27.61
CA LEU A 23 -19.34 -19.79 -27.22
C LEU A 23 -20.81 -19.90 -27.61
N ALA A 24 -21.12 -20.43 -28.79
CA ALA A 24 -22.49 -20.63 -29.28
C ALA A 24 -23.24 -21.69 -28.45
N ASN A 25 -22.58 -22.78 -28.05
CA ASN A 25 -23.16 -23.79 -27.16
C ASN A 25 -23.35 -23.27 -25.74
N ILE A 26 -22.39 -22.50 -25.23
CA ILE A 26 -22.51 -21.81 -23.95
C ILE A 26 -23.69 -20.85 -24.05
N SER A 27 -23.75 -19.95 -25.04
CA SER A 27 -24.85 -18.99 -25.23
C SER A 27 -26.20 -19.64 -25.59
N GLY A 28 -26.21 -20.84 -26.20
CA GLY A 28 -27.42 -21.60 -26.51
C GLY A 28 -28.01 -22.29 -25.27
N GLY A 29 -27.18 -22.71 -24.32
CA GLY A 29 -27.62 -23.15 -22.98
C GLY A 29 -27.91 -22.00 -22.00
N ILE A 30 -27.63 -20.78 -22.42
CA ILE A 30 -27.69 -19.53 -21.66
C ILE A 30 -28.61 -18.57 -22.43
N LEU A 31 -29.92 -18.76 -22.31
CA LEU A 31 -30.80 -17.58 -22.32
C LEU A 31 -30.52 -16.78 -21.05
N ILE A 32 -29.29 -16.29 -20.89
CA ILE A 32 -28.95 -15.41 -19.78
C ILE A 32 -29.54 -14.05 -20.14
N ASN A 33 -30.51 -13.67 -19.34
CA ASN A 33 -31.10 -12.35 -19.40
C ASN A 33 -30.03 -11.31 -19.06
N LYS A 34 -29.99 -10.22 -19.82
CA LYS A 34 -29.02 -9.12 -19.62
C LYS A 34 -28.98 -8.66 -18.16
N ASP A 35 -30.12 -8.69 -17.49
CA ASP A 35 -30.28 -8.34 -16.08
C ASP A 35 -29.56 -9.28 -15.12
N ASP A 36 -29.46 -10.58 -15.42
CA ASP A 36 -28.75 -11.55 -14.59
C ASP A 36 -27.23 -11.35 -14.68
N ILE A 37 -26.69 -11.09 -15.87
CA ILE A 37 -25.26 -10.71 -16.06
C ILE A 37 -24.96 -9.39 -15.35
N LEU A 38 -25.84 -8.39 -15.50
CA LEU A 38 -25.66 -7.11 -14.86
C LEU A 38 -25.77 -7.22 -13.34
N SER A 39 -26.65 -8.07 -12.81
CA SER A 39 -26.78 -8.30 -11.38
C SER A 39 -25.54 -9.00 -10.82
N LYS A 40 -25.01 -10.00 -11.52
CA LYS A 40 -23.81 -10.75 -11.13
C LYS A 40 -22.56 -9.90 -11.25
N SER A 41 -22.43 -9.11 -12.33
CA SER A 41 -21.38 -8.11 -12.50
C SER A 41 -21.47 -7.01 -11.44
N ARG A 42 -22.65 -6.48 -11.09
CA ARG A 42 -22.82 -5.51 -9.99
C ARG A 42 -22.51 -6.11 -8.62
N LYS A 43 -22.79 -7.39 -8.40
CA LYS A 43 -22.46 -8.13 -7.17
C LYS A 43 -20.95 -8.36 -7.04
N GLU A 44 -20.28 -8.74 -8.13
CA GLU A 44 -18.82 -8.87 -8.20
C GLU A 44 -18.09 -7.50 -8.20
N ASN A 45 -18.75 -6.44 -8.67
CA ASN A 45 -18.25 -5.07 -8.67
C ASN A 45 -18.59 -4.31 -7.38
N LYS A 46 -19.39 -4.89 -6.48
CA LYS A 46 -19.77 -4.28 -5.20
C LYS A 46 -18.59 -4.26 -4.21
N ASP A 47 -17.65 -5.19 -4.35
CA ASP A 47 -16.40 -5.26 -3.56
C ASP A 47 -15.22 -4.51 -4.22
N LYS A 48 -15.47 -3.75 -5.30
CA LYS A 48 -14.42 -3.00 -6.03
C LYS A 48 -14.14 -1.60 -5.49
N ASP A 49 -14.24 -1.39 -4.18
CA ASP A 49 -13.49 -0.29 -3.57
C ASP A 49 -12.00 -0.61 -3.43
N LEU A 50 -11.53 -1.75 -3.96
CA LEU A 50 -10.11 -2.05 -4.15
C LEU A 50 -9.33 -0.88 -4.78
N TYR A 51 -9.88 -0.22 -5.80
CA TYR A 51 -9.23 0.96 -6.39
C TYR A 51 -9.13 2.12 -5.38
N LYS A 52 -10.18 2.39 -4.60
CA LYS A 52 -10.14 3.43 -3.57
C LYS A 52 -9.17 3.08 -2.44
N ILE A 53 -9.12 1.81 -2.03
CA ILE A 53 -8.20 1.28 -1.02
C ILE A 53 -6.76 1.41 -1.52
N GLU A 54 -6.49 1.06 -2.77
CA GLU A 54 -5.16 1.20 -3.38
C GLU A 54 -4.74 2.67 -3.49
N VAL A 55 -5.64 3.54 -3.95
CA VAL A 55 -5.39 4.99 -4.01
C VAL A 55 -5.14 5.56 -2.63
N GLN A 56 -5.95 5.20 -1.62
CA GLN A 56 -5.78 5.66 -0.24
C GLN A 56 -4.49 5.12 0.38
N THR A 57 -4.14 3.86 0.14
CA THR A 57 -2.88 3.27 0.59
C THR A 57 -1.69 3.98 -0.04
N LYS A 58 -1.76 4.26 -1.35
CA LYS A 58 -0.69 4.96 -2.07
C LYS A 58 -0.55 6.42 -1.62
N ALA A 59 -1.67 7.11 -1.40
CA ALA A 59 -1.70 8.46 -0.83
C ALA A 59 -1.11 8.48 0.60
N GLY A 60 -1.46 7.49 1.44
CA GLY A 60 -0.89 7.33 2.77
C GLY A 60 0.62 7.08 2.76
N ASN A 61 1.10 6.25 1.82
CA ASN A 61 2.52 6.00 1.64
C ASN A 61 3.27 7.28 1.21
N ILE A 62 2.75 8.01 0.22
CA ILE A 62 3.34 9.28 -0.25
C ILE A 62 3.33 10.30 0.89
N GLY A 63 2.21 10.44 1.59
CA GLY A 63 2.08 11.34 2.75
C GLY A 63 3.06 11.01 3.87
N SER A 64 3.28 9.73 4.15
CA SER A 64 4.26 9.28 5.13
C SER A 64 5.69 9.64 4.72
N ILE A 65 6.04 9.44 3.44
CA ILE A 65 7.37 9.81 2.92
C ILE A 65 7.58 11.33 3.02
N THR A 66 6.58 12.13 2.63
CA THR A 66 6.69 13.59 2.73
C THR A 66 6.83 14.06 4.17
N ALA A 67 6.12 13.42 5.12
CA ALA A 67 6.23 13.74 6.54
C ALA A 67 7.62 13.42 7.09
N ILE A 68 8.18 12.24 6.75
CA ILE A 68 9.54 11.85 7.17
C ILE A 68 10.58 12.82 6.62
N PHE A 69 10.43 13.22 5.35
CA PHE A 69 11.33 14.19 4.72
C PHE A 69 11.29 15.55 5.43
N LEU A 70 10.09 16.08 5.68
CA LEU A 70 9.90 17.35 6.37
C LEU A 70 10.43 17.31 7.81
N ALA A 71 10.16 16.21 8.53
CA ALA A 71 10.66 16.02 9.89
C ALA A 71 12.19 16.00 9.94
N THR A 72 12.84 15.31 8.99
CA THR A 72 14.30 15.26 8.87
C THR A 72 14.86 16.65 8.57
N LEU A 73 14.24 17.39 7.66
CA LEU A 73 14.66 18.73 7.30
C LEU A 73 14.56 19.69 8.50
N PHE A 74 13.45 19.67 9.23
CA PHE A 74 13.28 20.50 10.43
C PHE A 74 14.24 20.10 11.54
N PHE A 75 14.53 18.81 11.70
CA PHE A 75 15.54 18.35 12.65
C PHE A 75 16.93 18.94 12.34
N VAL A 76 17.36 18.89 11.08
CA VAL A 76 18.64 19.48 10.66
C VAL A 76 18.65 20.99 10.87
N ILE A 77 17.59 21.69 10.47
CA ILE A 77 17.49 23.15 10.62
C ILE A 77 17.55 23.52 12.12
N GLN A 78 16.76 22.89 12.99
CA GLN A 78 16.79 23.20 14.42
C GLN A 78 18.17 22.89 15.04
N SER A 79 18.81 21.80 14.62
CA SER A 79 20.17 21.47 15.07
C SER A 79 21.19 22.55 14.70
N LEU A 80 21.02 23.22 13.55
CA LEU A 80 21.91 24.31 13.11
C LEU A 80 21.55 25.66 13.74
N THR A 81 20.27 25.88 14.04
CA THR A 81 19.77 27.18 14.55
C THR A 81 20.02 27.35 16.07
N GLY A 82 20.35 26.26 16.78
CA GLY A 82 20.76 26.32 18.19
C GLY A 82 19.68 26.78 19.17
N GLN A 83 18.43 26.91 18.74
CA GLN A 83 17.29 27.38 19.54
C GLN A 83 16.80 26.38 20.60
N GLY A 84 17.50 25.28 20.81
CA GLY A 84 17.09 24.19 21.69
C GLY A 84 16.12 23.23 21.01
N PHE A 85 16.22 21.94 21.34
CA PHE A 85 15.32 20.93 20.81
C PHE A 85 14.07 20.84 21.67
N ASP A 86 12.90 20.98 21.05
CA ASP A 86 11.64 20.65 21.71
C ASP A 86 11.44 19.13 21.73
N PHE A 87 12.06 18.49 22.72
CA PHE A 87 12.08 17.04 22.86
C PHE A 87 10.68 16.41 22.92
N GLY A 88 9.67 17.16 23.39
CA GLY A 88 8.28 16.72 23.44
C GLY A 88 7.66 16.65 22.05
N LEU A 89 7.84 17.69 21.22
CA LEU A 89 7.36 17.71 19.84
C LEU A 89 7.99 16.57 19.01
N TYR A 90 9.30 16.36 19.15
CA TYR A 90 9.98 15.27 18.47
C TYR A 90 9.50 13.89 18.93
N ALA A 91 9.28 13.68 20.23
CA ALA A 91 8.74 12.42 20.74
C ALA A 91 7.39 12.06 20.07
N ILE A 92 6.51 13.05 19.88
CA ILE A 92 5.21 12.86 19.21
C ILE A 92 5.40 12.44 17.73
N ILE A 93 6.24 13.16 16.98
CA ILE A 93 6.47 12.88 15.55
C ILE A 93 7.06 11.48 15.35
N PHE A 94 8.06 11.12 16.17
CA PHE A 94 8.68 9.80 16.12
C PHE A 94 7.69 8.70 16.55
N SER A 95 6.80 8.96 17.51
CA SER A 95 5.78 8.01 17.99
C SER A 95 4.78 7.64 16.90
N VAL A 96 4.27 8.62 16.15
CA VAL A 96 3.34 8.38 15.03
C VAL A 96 4.01 7.52 13.96
N SER A 97 5.28 7.79 13.66
CA SER A 97 6.07 6.98 12.72
C SER A 97 6.28 5.56 13.24
N ALA A 98 6.59 5.41 14.53
CA ALA A 98 6.75 4.11 15.19
C ALA A 98 5.48 3.27 15.07
N ALA A 99 4.30 3.85 15.38
CA ALA A 99 3.02 3.16 15.27
C ALA A 99 2.74 2.65 13.85
N GLY A 100 3.05 3.46 12.84
CA GLY A 100 2.93 3.07 11.43
C GLY A 100 3.81 1.86 11.07
N PHE A 101 5.08 1.88 11.47
CA PHE A 101 5.99 0.76 11.23
C PHE A 101 5.63 -0.49 12.04
N ILE A 102 5.16 -0.36 13.28
CA ILE A 102 4.67 -1.50 14.08
C ILE A 102 3.49 -2.18 13.37
N PHE A 103 2.49 -1.40 12.95
CA PHE A 103 1.32 -1.95 12.25
C PHE A 103 1.73 -2.69 10.97
N LYS A 104 2.66 -2.09 10.21
CA LYS A 104 3.21 -2.68 8.99
C LYS A 104 4.04 -3.94 9.27
N ALA A 105 4.85 -3.94 10.33
CA ALA A 105 5.66 -5.06 10.77
C ALA A 105 4.81 -6.27 11.18
N VAL A 106 3.72 -6.04 11.93
CA VAL A 106 2.78 -7.09 12.33
C VAL A 106 2.07 -7.71 11.13
N ARG A 107 1.70 -6.90 10.13
CA ARG A 107 0.95 -7.34 8.95
C ARG A 107 1.82 -8.01 7.87
N MET A 108 2.99 -7.44 7.53
CA MET A 108 3.82 -7.90 6.41
C MET A 108 5.02 -8.77 6.83
N LYS A 109 5.37 -8.83 8.12
CA LYS A 109 6.53 -9.58 8.67
C LYS A 109 7.86 -9.35 7.92
N HIS A 110 8.01 -8.21 7.24
CA HIS A 110 9.23 -7.87 6.54
C HIS A 110 10.31 -7.43 7.54
N ARG A 111 11.51 -8.03 7.47
CA ARG A 111 12.57 -7.82 8.48
C ARG A 111 12.97 -6.34 8.63
N LEU A 112 12.97 -5.56 7.55
CA LEU A 112 13.29 -4.13 7.62
C LEU A 112 12.24 -3.30 8.36
N ASP A 113 10.95 -3.60 8.18
CA ASP A 113 9.88 -2.85 8.87
C ASP A 113 9.90 -3.13 10.38
N ILE A 114 10.27 -4.35 10.78
CA ILE A 114 10.46 -4.73 12.20
C ILE A 114 11.64 -3.97 12.82
N VAL A 115 12.77 -3.89 12.12
CA VAL A 115 13.95 -3.15 12.61
C VAL A 115 13.65 -1.67 12.73
N LEU A 116 12.98 -1.08 11.73
CA LEU A 116 12.56 0.32 11.78
C LEU A 116 11.61 0.58 12.96
N ALA A 117 10.58 -0.27 13.15
CA ALA A 117 9.68 -0.16 14.30
C ALA A 117 10.43 -0.16 15.64
N LEU A 118 11.43 -1.02 15.80
CA LEU A 118 12.25 -1.09 17.02
C LEU A 118 13.09 0.19 17.21
N ILE A 119 13.74 0.69 16.16
CA ILE A 119 14.55 1.91 16.22
C ILE A 119 13.67 3.12 16.58
N PHE A 120 12.52 3.26 15.91
CA PHE A 120 11.61 4.38 16.14
C PHE A 120 11.02 4.34 17.56
N THR A 121 10.62 3.16 18.06
CA THR A 121 10.11 3.03 19.44
C THR A 121 11.14 3.36 20.50
N LEU A 122 12.38 2.86 20.37
CA LEU A 122 13.47 3.20 21.28
C LEU A 122 13.75 4.70 21.27
N THR A 123 13.75 5.32 20.09
CA THR A 123 13.99 6.76 19.92
C THR A 123 12.88 7.60 20.57
N THR A 124 11.61 7.22 20.39
CA THR A 124 10.48 7.88 21.08
C THR A 124 10.60 7.77 22.60
N LEU A 125 11.00 6.60 23.11
CA LEU A 125 11.14 6.38 24.55
C LEU A 125 12.23 7.27 25.14
N THR A 126 13.40 7.33 24.51
CA THR A 126 14.52 8.15 24.99
C THR A 126 14.17 9.64 24.93
N LEU A 127 13.57 10.11 23.84
CA LEU A 127 13.10 11.50 23.71
C LEU A 127 12.08 11.88 24.78
N SER A 128 11.12 10.98 25.07
CA SER A 128 10.11 11.20 26.10
C SER A 128 10.72 11.29 27.50
N VAL A 129 11.66 10.41 27.84
CA VAL A 129 12.38 10.46 29.13
C VAL A 129 13.18 11.75 29.25
N VAL A 130 13.93 12.13 28.20
CA VAL A 130 14.70 13.39 28.18
C VAL A 130 13.79 14.60 28.37
N HIS A 131 12.62 14.62 27.71
CA HIS A 131 11.65 15.69 27.86
C HIS A 131 11.15 15.84 29.31
N ILE A 132 10.79 14.72 29.95
CA ILE A 132 10.33 14.72 31.35
C ILE A 132 11.43 15.18 32.30
N LEU A 133 12.67 14.71 32.11
CA LEU A 133 13.82 15.14 32.91
C LEU A 133 14.12 16.63 32.73
N ASN A 134 14.00 17.14 31.50
CA ASN A 134 14.21 18.54 31.22
C ASN A 134 13.13 19.41 31.88
N LEU A 135 11.88 18.96 31.89
CA LEU A 135 10.79 19.62 32.63
C LEU A 135 11.01 19.61 34.14
N LEU A 136 11.54 18.51 34.70
CA LEU A 136 11.81 18.39 36.13
C LEU A 136 13.03 19.21 36.59
N ASN A 137 14.07 19.31 35.77
CA ASN A 137 15.28 20.06 36.12
C ASN A 137 15.14 21.59 35.95
N HIS A 138 14.16 22.05 35.17
CA HIS A 138 13.87 23.47 34.97
C HIS A 138 12.78 24.03 35.90
N ASN A 139 12.35 23.26 36.91
CA ASN A 139 11.36 23.64 37.92
C ASN A 139 11.98 23.62 39.32
#